data_AF-A0A957DRG5-F1
#
_entry.id   AF-A0A957DRG5-F1
#
_cell.length_a   1.000
_cell.length_b   1.000
_cell.length_c   1.000
_cell.angle_alpha   90.00
_cell.angle_beta   90.00
_cell.angle_gamma   90.00
#
_symmetry.space_group_name_H-M   'P 1'
#
loop_
_entity.id
_entity.type
_entity.pdbx_description
1 polymer ?
#
loop_
_entity_poly.entity_id
_entity_poly.type
_entity_poly.pdbx_seq_one_letter_code
_entity_poly.pdbx_strand_id
1 'polypeptide(L)'
;MIERLLITTLLIMLGTSAYATFKRRHVRVLGDLETEIAQTPTILYFASDSCAACPSQARYLEQLLSLWQEGLVVQKIDTEAEPETAVKYGVFTLPTTILIDQQGDVREINYGLTHTQKLTEQVANLA
;
A
#
# COMPACT_ATOMS: atom_id res chain seq x y z
N MET A 1 -42.01 -1.46 0.61
CA MET A 1 -40.80 -0.90 1.26
C MET A 1 -39.75 -1.97 1.54
N ILE A 2 -40.12 -3.14 2.07
CA ILE A 2 -39.19 -4.23 2.43
C ILE A 2 -38.43 -4.81 1.22
N GLU A 3 -39.09 -5.02 0.09
CA GLU A 3 -38.47 -5.58 -1.12
C GLU A 3 -37.28 -4.74 -1.64
N ARG A 4 -37.45 -3.41 -1.67
CA ARG A 4 -36.38 -2.48 -2.07
C ARG A 4 -35.20 -2.53 -1.09
N LEU A 5 -35.48 -2.65 0.22
CA LEU A 5 -34.44 -2.79 1.24
C LEU A 5 -33.63 -4.07 1.06
N LEU A 6 -34.28 -5.20 0.78
CA LEU A 6 -33.60 -6.49 0.53
C LEU A 6 -32.72 -6.45 -0.72
N ILE A 7 -33.20 -5.83 -1.80
CA ILE A 7 -32.41 -5.68 -3.02
C ILE A 7 -31.18 -4.81 -2.75
N THR A 8 -31.34 -3.69 -2.04
CA THR A 8 -30.21 -2.80 -1.73
C THR A 8 -29.16 -3.46 -0.84
N THR A 9 -29.56 -4.20 0.20
CA THR A 9 -28.60 -4.88 1.07
C THR A 9 -27.88 -6.02 0.35
N LEU A 10 -28.59 -6.76 -0.51
CA LEU A 10 -27.98 -7.80 -1.35
C LEU A 10 -26.94 -7.21 -2.31
N LEU A 11 -27.26 -6.10 -3.00
CA LEU A 11 -26.32 -5.44 -3.90
C LEU A 11 -25.09 -4.88 -3.16
N ILE A 12 -25.29 -4.30 -1.98
CA ILE A 12 -24.17 -3.84 -1.14
C ILE A 12 -23.29 -5.02 -0.72
N MET A 13 -23.87 -6.12 -0.24
CA MET A 13 -23.11 -7.32 0.16
C MET A 13 -22.35 -7.95 -1.01
N LEU A 14 -22.98 -8.06 -2.18
CA LEU A 14 -22.31 -8.56 -3.39
C LEU A 14 -21.19 -7.62 -3.83
N GLY A 15 -21.42 -6.31 -3.81
CA GLY A 15 -20.43 -5.30 -4.16
C GLY A 15 -19.22 -5.31 -3.22
N THR A 16 -19.44 -5.35 -1.90
CA THR A 16 -18.35 -5.38 -0.91
C THR A 16 -17.56 -6.68 -0.98
N SER A 17 -18.23 -7.82 -1.17
CA SER A 17 -17.56 -9.13 -1.34
C SER A 17 -16.74 -9.17 -2.63
N ALA A 18 -17.29 -8.67 -3.75
CA ALA A 18 -16.57 -8.58 -5.02
C ALA A 18 -15.35 -7.66 -4.91
N TYR A 19 -15.52 -6.48 -4.29
CA TYR A 19 -14.43 -5.53 -4.04
C TYR A 19 -13.33 -6.14 -3.16
N ALA A 20 -13.68 -6.78 -2.04
CA ALA A 20 -12.72 -7.42 -1.16
C ALA A 20 -11.93 -8.53 -1.88
N THR A 21 -12.61 -9.34 -2.71
CA THR A 21 -11.97 -10.39 -3.51
C THR A 21 -11.04 -9.80 -4.57
N PHE A 22 -11.45 -8.73 -5.25
CA PHE A 22 -10.62 -8.02 -6.23
C PHE A 22 -9.38 -7.41 -5.57
N LYS A 23 -9.54 -6.71 -4.44
CA LYS A 23 -8.42 -6.15 -3.66
C LYS A 23 -7.42 -7.24 -3.29
N ARG A 24 -7.89 -8.36 -2.73
CA ARG A 24 -7.03 -9.49 -2.35
C ARG A 24 -6.27 -10.08 -3.54
N ARG A 25 -6.93 -10.23 -4.69
CA ARG A 25 -6.28 -10.72 -5.92
C ARG A 25 -5.24 -9.74 -6.45
N HIS A 26 -5.56 -8.45 -6.49
CA HIS A 26 -4.64 -7.40 -6.96
C HIS A 26 -3.34 -7.38 -6.15
N VAL A 27 -3.48 -7.42 -4.82
CA VAL A 27 -2.34 -7.47 -3.89
C VAL A 27 -1.51 -8.74 -4.10
N ARG A 28 -2.14 -9.91 -4.27
CA ARG A 28 -1.43 -11.18 -4.53
C ARG A 28 -0.65 -11.17 -5.84
N VAL A 29 -1.24 -10.67 -6.93
CA VAL A 29 -0.59 -10.65 -8.26
C VAL A 29 0.66 -9.77 -8.26
N LEU A 30 0.68 -8.68 -7.48
CA LEU A 30 1.87 -7.83 -7.34
C LEU A 30 2.91 -8.43 -6.38
N GLY A 31 2.52 -9.33 -5.47
CA GLY A 31 3.43 -10.09 -4.60
C GLY A 31 4.28 -11.12 -5.35
N ASP A 32 3.82 -11.62 -6.50
CA ASP A 32 4.59 -12.53 -7.36
C ASP A 32 5.72 -11.83 -8.14
N LEU A 33 5.82 -10.49 -8.06
CA LEU A 33 6.98 -9.77 -8.58
C LEU A 33 8.17 -10.13 -7.70
N GLU A 34 9.23 -10.70 -8.29
CA GLU A 34 10.50 -10.98 -7.60
C GLU A 34 10.93 -9.77 -6.78
N THR A 35 10.64 -9.88 -5.49
CA THR A 35 11.07 -9.00 -4.43
C THR A 35 12.12 -9.81 -3.71
N GLU A 36 13.35 -9.29 -3.59
CA GLU A 36 14.35 -9.96 -2.76
C GLU A 36 13.73 -10.20 -1.38
N ILE A 37 13.89 -11.42 -0.85
CA ILE A 37 13.35 -11.79 0.46
C ILE A 37 13.86 -10.77 1.48
N ALA A 38 13.00 -9.83 1.84
CA ALA A 38 13.31 -8.81 2.80
C ALA A 38 13.13 -9.46 4.18
N GLN A 39 14.24 -9.79 4.85
CA GLN A 39 14.20 -10.32 6.22
C GLN A 39 13.55 -9.37 7.23
N THR A 40 13.23 -8.15 6.80
CA THR A 40 12.59 -7.07 7.55
C THR A 40 11.41 -6.55 6.72
N PRO A 41 10.22 -6.34 7.32
CA PRO A 41 9.12 -5.74 6.59
C PRO A 41 9.53 -4.36 6.05
N THR A 42 9.10 -4.08 4.83
CA THR A 42 9.59 -2.94 4.05
C THR A 42 8.43 -2.17 3.45
N ILE A 43 8.48 -0.83 3.54
CA ILE A 43 7.61 0.06 2.80
C ILE A 43 8.39 0.61 1.61
N LEU A 44 8.00 0.24 0.39
CA LEU A 44 8.45 0.91 -0.82
C LEU A 44 7.67 2.22 -0.96
N TYR A 45 8.38 3.33 -1.06
CA TYR A 45 7.82 4.67 -1.18
C TYR A 45 8.18 5.27 -2.55
N PHE A 46 7.22 5.22 -3.47
CA PHE A 46 7.36 5.79 -4.80
C PHE A 46 7.08 7.29 -4.76
N ALA A 47 8.04 8.08 -5.22
CA ALA A 47 7.98 9.54 -5.22
C ALA A 47 8.74 10.15 -6.41
N SER A 48 8.63 11.46 -6.56
CA SER A 48 9.46 12.29 -7.45
C SER A 48 9.61 13.69 -6.85
N ASP A 49 10.55 14.48 -7.36
CA ASP A 49 10.73 15.86 -6.93
C ASP A 49 9.64 16.79 -7.48
N SER A 50 9.02 16.43 -8.60
CA SER A 50 7.87 17.13 -9.20
C SER A 50 6.54 16.91 -8.45
N CYS A 51 6.49 15.99 -7.49
CA CYS A 51 5.29 15.61 -6.76
C CYS A 51 5.01 16.53 -5.57
N ALA A 52 3.99 17.39 -5.68
CA ALA A 52 3.62 18.35 -4.64
C ALA A 52 3.22 17.70 -3.29
N ALA A 53 2.61 16.52 -3.32
CA ALA A 53 2.14 15.83 -2.10
C ALA A 53 3.22 14.98 -1.41
N CYS A 54 4.32 14.67 -2.11
CA CYS A 54 5.36 13.76 -1.64
C CYS A 54 6.10 14.24 -0.38
N PRO A 55 6.40 15.55 -0.19
CA PRO A 55 6.97 16.03 1.07
C PRO A 55 6.10 15.76 2.30
N SER A 56 4.77 15.78 2.15
CA SER A 56 3.85 15.43 3.25
C SER A 56 3.86 13.93 3.54
N GLN A 57 3.93 13.09 2.50
CA GLN A 57 4.05 11.64 2.69
C GLN A 57 5.35 11.26 3.40
N ALA A 58 6.48 11.89 3.04
CA ALA A 58 7.76 11.67 3.69
C ALA A 58 7.69 11.94 5.20
N ARG A 59 7.07 13.05 5.62
CA ARG A 59 6.84 13.36 7.04
C ARG A 59 5.99 12.30 7.76
N TYR A 60 4.98 11.74 7.10
CA TYR A 60 4.18 10.66 7.71
C TYR A 60 4.97 9.36 7.87
N LEU A 61 5.87 9.04 6.94
CA LEU A 61 6.77 7.89 7.03
C LEU A 61 7.83 8.10 8.13
N GLU A 62 8.39 9.31 8.26
CA GLU A 62 9.30 9.65 9.36
C GLU A 62 8.63 9.52 10.73
N GLN A 63 7.39 9.99 10.86
CA GLN A 63 6.60 9.81 12.08
C GLN A 63 6.36 8.32 12.38
N LEU A 64 6.02 7.52 11.38
CA LEU A 64 5.85 6.07 11.54
C LEU A 64 7.13 5.42 12.07
N LEU A 65 8.28 5.72 11.46
CA LEU A 65 9.58 5.18 11.87
C LEU A 65 9.97 5.63 13.30
N SER A 66 9.58 6.83 13.72
CA SER A 66 9.81 7.28 15.10
C SER A 66 9.00 6.49 16.14
N LEU A 67 7.84 5.97 15.76
CA LEU A 67 6.96 5.15 16.61
C LEU A 67 7.36 3.67 16.57
N TRP A 68 7.99 3.21 15.48
CA TRP A 68 8.35 1.82 15.24
C TRP A 68 9.86 1.62 15.44
N GLN A 69 10.27 1.29 16.67
CA GLN A 69 11.68 1.37 17.08
C GLN A 69 12.60 0.34 16.42
N GLU A 70 12.10 -0.83 16.02
CA GLU A 70 12.92 -1.87 15.39
C GLU A 70 12.14 -2.62 14.31
N GLY A 71 12.83 -2.99 13.22
CA GLY A 71 12.32 -3.96 12.25
C GLY A 71 11.32 -3.44 11.23
N LEU A 72 11.42 -2.17 10.80
CA LEU A 72 10.71 -1.66 9.61
C LEU A 72 11.66 -0.84 8.75
N VAL A 73 11.72 -1.13 7.45
CA VAL A 73 12.52 -0.37 6.47
C VAL A 73 11.60 0.46 5.60
N VAL A 74 12.00 1.70 5.29
CA VAL A 74 11.35 2.51 4.24
C VAL A 74 12.36 2.74 3.12
N GLN A 75 12.05 2.24 1.93
CA GLN A 75 12.87 2.42 0.73
C GLN A 75 12.20 3.43 -0.20
N LYS A 76 12.79 4.61 -0.37
CA LYS A 76 12.33 5.57 -1.37
C LYS A 76 12.76 5.11 -2.77
N ILE A 77 11.82 5.11 -3.71
CA ILE A 77 12.06 4.87 -5.14
C ILE A 77 11.70 6.16 -5.87
N ASP A 78 12.70 6.74 -6.55
CA ASP A 78 12.48 7.91 -7.39
C ASP A 78 12.00 7.47 -8.77
N THR A 79 10.75 7.77 -9.09
CA THR A 79 10.12 7.35 -10.35
C THR A 79 10.62 8.11 -11.58
N GLU A 80 11.31 9.24 -11.41
CA GLU A 80 11.98 9.93 -12.52
C GLU A 80 13.33 9.27 -12.85
N ALA A 81 14.03 8.76 -11.84
CA ALA A 81 15.28 8.03 -12.01
C ALA A 81 15.07 6.56 -12.39
N GLU A 82 14.04 5.91 -11.83
CA GLU A 82 13.74 4.48 -11.99
C GLU A 82 12.30 4.24 -12.49
N PRO A 83 11.93 4.73 -13.69
CA PRO A 83 10.56 4.62 -14.20
C PRO A 83 10.12 3.17 -14.44
N GLU A 84 11.05 2.28 -14.81
CA GLU A 84 10.74 0.86 -15.03
C GLU A 84 10.34 0.16 -13.73
N THR A 85 10.92 0.54 -12.59
CA THR A 85 10.54 0.02 -11.28
C THR A 85 9.10 0.40 -10.95
N ALA A 86 8.70 1.65 -11.20
CA ALA A 86 7.31 2.08 -11.00
C ALA A 86 6.32 1.27 -11.87
N VAL A 87 6.65 1.04 -13.14
CA VAL A 87 5.84 0.24 -14.05
C VAL A 87 5.76 -1.22 -13.58
N LYS A 88 6.89 -1.82 -13.16
CA LYS A 88 6.93 -3.19 -12.63
C LYS A 88 5.92 -3.38 -11.49
N TYR A 89 5.86 -2.43 -10.55
CA TYR A 89 4.94 -2.46 -9.41
C TYR A 89 3.53 -1.90 -9.71
N GLY A 90 3.23 -1.53 -10.96
CA GLY A 90 1.91 -0.98 -11.34
C GLY A 90 1.59 0.37 -10.67
N VAL A 91 2.63 1.18 -10.44
CA VAL A 91 2.51 2.50 -9.80
C VAL A 91 2.33 3.58 -10.88
N PHE A 92 1.14 4.18 -10.91
CA PHE A 92 0.78 5.25 -11.86
C PHE A 92 0.45 6.59 -11.20
N THR A 93 0.49 6.63 -9.86
CA THR A 93 0.14 7.82 -9.07
C THR A 93 1.18 8.03 -7.98
N LEU A 94 1.54 9.29 -7.73
CA LEU A 94 2.45 9.65 -6.65
C LEU A 94 1.73 10.51 -5.60
N PRO A 95 2.09 10.39 -4.31
CA PRO A 95 2.94 9.34 -3.75
C PRO A 95 2.23 7.97 -3.79
N THR A 96 2.98 6.88 -3.81
CA THR A 96 2.45 5.53 -3.55
C THR A 96 3.31 4.82 -2.53
N THR A 97 2.67 4.11 -1.60
CA THR A 97 3.37 3.24 -0.64
C THR A 97 2.94 1.79 -0.83
N ILE A 98 3.90 0.87 -0.83
CA ILE A 98 3.66 -0.58 -0.89
C ILE A 98 4.28 -1.18 0.36
N LEU A 99 3.47 -1.83 1.19
CA LEU A 99 3.92 -2.56 2.37
C LEU A 99 4.17 -4.02 2.00
N ILE A 100 5.39 -4.48 2.28
CA ILE A 100 5.87 -5.83 2.02
C ILE A 100 6.23 -6.46 3.38
N ASP A 101 5.78 -7.69 3.61
CA ASP A 101 6.10 -8.42 4.85
C ASP A 101 7.47 -9.11 4.78
N GLN A 102 7.83 -9.81 5.86
CA GLN A 102 9.12 -10.51 5.97
C GLN A 102 9.23 -11.73 5.03
N GLN A 103 8.12 -12.17 4.44
CA GLN A 103 8.09 -13.26 3.47
C GLN A 103 8.27 -12.75 2.03
N GLY A 104 8.31 -11.43 1.85
CA GLY A 104 8.35 -10.79 0.53
C GLY A 104 6.97 -10.60 -0.09
N ASP A 105 5.88 -10.90 0.64
CA ASP A 105 4.54 -10.74 0.12
C ASP A 105 4.09 -9.28 0.22
N VAL A 106 3.52 -8.74 -0.86
CA VAL A 106 2.83 -7.45 -0.82
C VAL A 106 1.56 -7.60 0.04
N ARG A 107 1.39 -6.72 1.02
CA ARG A 107 0.28 -6.75 1.99
C ARG A 107 -0.71 -5.64 1.77
N GLU A 108 -0.20 -4.44 1.55
CA GLU A 108 -1.00 -3.26 1.33
C GLU A 108 -0.36 -2.39 0.25
N ILE A 109 -1.21 -1.75 -0.54
CA ILE A 109 -0.82 -0.73 -1.51
C ILE A 109 -1.70 0.48 -1.25
N ASN A 110 -1.06 1.62 -1.03
CA ASN A 110 -1.75 2.88 -0.88
C ASN A 110 -1.38 3.82 -2.02
N TYR A 111 -2.36 4.05 -2.90
CA TYR A 111 -2.28 5.07 -3.93
C TYR A 111 -2.66 6.43 -3.33
N GLY A 112 -1.74 7.39 -3.40
CA GLY A 112 -1.89 8.72 -2.83
C GLY A 112 -1.47 8.83 -1.36
N LEU A 113 -1.74 10.01 -0.80
CA LEU A 113 -1.38 10.36 0.58
C LEU A 113 -2.00 9.39 1.60
N THR A 114 -1.15 8.86 2.45
CA THR A 114 -1.49 7.91 3.51
C THR A 114 -0.94 8.39 4.83
N HIS A 115 -1.85 8.70 5.76
CA HIS A 115 -1.51 9.22 7.08
C HIS A 115 -0.82 8.18 7.96
N THR A 116 0.01 8.67 8.88
CA THR A 116 0.75 7.87 9.86
C THR A 116 -0.13 6.85 10.58
N GLN A 117 -1.33 7.23 11.03
CA GLN A 117 -2.26 6.33 11.73
C GLN A 117 -2.58 5.07 10.92
N LYS A 118 -2.95 5.24 9.64
CA LYS A 118 -3.25 4.11 8.75
C LYS A 118 -2.00 3.27 8.48
N LEU A 119 -0.84 3.90 8.28
CA LEU A 119 0.42 3.16 8.08
C LEU A 119 0.77 2.33 9.33
N THR A 120 0.59 2.89 10.52
CA THR A 120 0.81 2.19 11.79
C THR A 120 -0.13 0.99 11.93
N GLU A 121 -1.42 1.14 11.62
CA GLU A 121 -2.37 0.02 11.60
C GLU A 121 -1.94 -1.07 10.61
N GLN A 122 -1.51 -0.70 9.41
CA GLN A 122 -1.06 -1.65 8.38
C GLN A 122 0.17 -2.44 8.83
N VAL A 123 1.17 -1.77 9.42
CA VAL A 123 2.38 -2.43 9.92
C VAL A 123 2.06 -3.30 11.14
N ALA A 124 1.19 -2.85 12.05
CA ALA A 124 0.78 -3.64 13.22
C ALA A 124 0.06 -4.94 12.84
N ASN A 125 -0.63 -4.97 11.70
CA ASN A 125 -1.30 -6.17 11.19
C ASN A 125 -0.35 -7.17 10.50
N LEU A 126 0.96 -6.89 10.44
CA LEU A 126 1.97 -7.83 9.95
C LEU A 126 2.45 -8.83 11.02
N ALA A 127 2.28 -8.50 12.30
CA ALA A 127 2.61 -9.36 13.44
C ALA A 127 1.51 -10.39 13.71
#